data_AF-A0A514MBE4-F1
#
_entry.id   AF-A0A514MBE4-F1
#
_cell.length_a   1.000
_cell.length_b   1.000
_cell.length_c   1.000
_cell.angle_alpha   90.00
_cell.angle_beta   90.00
_cell.angle_gamma   90.00
#
_symmetry.space_group_name_H-M   'P 1'
#
loop_
_entity.id
_entity.type
_entity.pdbx_description
1 polymer ?
#
loop_
_entity_poly.entity_id
_entity_poly.type
_entity_poly.pdbx_seq_one_letter_code
_entity_poly.pdbx_strand_id
1 'polypeptide(L)'
;DSEDDSEEDDDENSSRSRTAKRAVGRKRAGLRLLFWARNVVTKSDSAREAERAQAQTAASPLEVENLAEIIEGFKMVLVVRNDLKMGKGKIAAQCSHATLGLFKKLQHRAPKSLRRWERCGQVKVVVKIESEEDMLVLQGRAKSLNLPTHITIDAGRTQIAPNSRTVMAILGPADMVDDVTGGLKLL
;
A
#
# COMPACT_ATOMS: atom_id res chain seq x y z
N ASP A 1 -22.95 -32.38 31.13
CA ASP A 1 -22.46 -33.23 32.22
C ASP A 1 -21.31 -34.09 31.73
N SER A 2 -20.16 -33.93 32.41
CA SER A 2 -18.97 -34.80 32.53
C SER A 2 -18.31 -35.28 31.22
N GLU A 3 -17.11 -34.84 30.81
CA GLU A 3 -15.77 -34.91 31.44
C GLU A 3 -15.30 -36.31 31.87
N ASP A 4 -14.03 -36.57 31.49
CA ASP A 4 -13.00 -37.43 32.10
C ASP A 4 -13.02 -38.95 31.85
N ASP A 5 -11.97 -39.48 31.20
CA ASP A 5 -10.64 -39.95 31.72
C ASP A 5 -10.79 -41.44 32.08
N SER A 6 -9.82 -42.34 32.04
CA SER A 6 -8.36 -42.43 31.82
C SER A 6 -8.10 -43.96 31.65
N GLU A 7 -6.97 -44.43 31.15
CA GLU A 7 -5.95 -45.26 31.88
C GLU A 7 -5.22 -46.07 30.78
N GLU A 8 -3.90 -45.98 30.59
CA GLU A 8 -2.74 -46.48 31.38
C GLU A 8 -2.16 -47.77 30.77
N ASP A 9 -0.94 -48.10 31.24
CA ASP A 9 -0.04 -49.23 30.97
C ASP A 9 1.23 -48.80 30.19
N ASP A 10 2.31 -48.46 30.90
CA ASP A 10 3.35 -49.37 31.48
C ASP A 10 4.25 -49.95 30.36
N ASP A 11 5.57 -50.04 30.42
CA ASP A 11 6.48 -50.14 31.55
C ASP A 11 7.94 -50.03 31.08
N GLU A 12 8.84 -50.06 32.05
CA GLU A 12 10.20 -50.60 32.01
C GLU A 12 11.43 -49.71 31.67
N ASN A 13 12.15 -49.48 32.77
CA ASN A 13 13.48 -48.96 32.95
C ASN A 13 14.50 -50.10 33.02
N SER A 14 15.65 -50.01 32.34
CA SER A 14 16.84 -50.79 32.71
C SER A 14 18.16 -50.06 32.41
N SER A 15 18.72 -49.50 33.47
CA SER A 15 20.11 -49.54 33.93
C SER A 15 21.27 -49.62 32.91
N ARG A 16 22.20 -48.65 32.98
CA ARG A 16 23.56 -48.87 33.53
C ARG A 16 24.40 -47.59 33.62
N SER A 17 25.24 -47.59 34.64
CA SER A 17 26.03 -46.51 35.21
C SER A 17 27.20 -46.04 34.33
N ARG A 18 27.64 -44.78 34.55
CA ARG A 18 29.02 -44.42 34.96
C ARG A 18 29.19 -42.90 35.12
N THR A 19 29.51 -42.50 36.35
CA THR A 19 30.47 -41.45 36.76
C THR A 19 30.85 -40.36 35.73
N ALA A 20 30.60 -39.08 36.05
CA ALA A 20 31.56 -38.19 36.72
C ALA A 20 31.29 -36.69 36.46
N LYS A 21 31.72 -35.89 37.46
CA LYS A 21 32.12 -34.46 37.42
C LYS A 21 31.05 -33.38 37.54
N ARG A 22 31.06 -32.78 38.74
CA ARG A 22 30.71 -31.38 39.03
C ARG A 22 31.22 -30.43 37.94
N ALA A 23 30.33 -29.55 37.45
CA ALA A 23 30.69 -28.24 36.92
C ALA A 23 29.68 -27.20 37.40
N VAL A 24 30.22 -26.12 37.93
CA VAL A 24 29.53 -24.97 38.52
C VAL A 24 28.98 -24.06 37.41
N GLY A 25 27.73 -23.60 37.59
CA GLY A 25 27.23 -22.27 37.22
C GLY A 25 27.34 -21.77 35.77
N ARG A 26 26.20 -21.59 35.10
CA ARG A 26 26.09 -20.64 33.98
C ARG A 26 24.76 -19.87 34.05
N LYS A 27 24.88 -18.58 34.34
CA LYS A 27 23.81 -17.59 34.48
C LYS A 27 23.05 -17.43 33.16
N ARG A 28 21.71 -17.38 33.21
CA ARG A 28 20.84 -16.96 32.11
C ARG A 28 21.08 -15.47 31.80
N ALA A 29 21.93 -15.19 30.83
CA ALA A 29 22.12 -13.86 30.26
C ALA A 29 22.05 -13.98 28.73
N GLY A 30 20.82 -13.90 28.18
CA GLY A 30 20.64 -14.04 26.73
C GLY A 30 19.33 -13.47 26.18
N LEU A 31 18.32 -13.18 27.01
CA LEU A 31 17.01 -12.75 26.50
C LEU A 31 16.80 -11.22 26.41
N ARG A 32 17.69 -10.41 27.00
CA ARG A 32 17.54 -8.94 27.01
C ARG A 32 18.10 -8.25 25.75
N LEU A 33 19.11 -8.86 25.11
CA LEU A 33 19.78 -8.26 23.95
C LEU A 33 18.89 -8.27 22.69
N LEU A 34 18.11 -9.33 22.48
CA LEU A 34 17.16 -9.44 21.37
C LEU A 34 15.98 -8.47 21.49
N PHE A 35 15.53 -8.17 22.71
CA PHE A 35 14.48 -7.17 22.96
C PHE A 35 14.96 -5.75 22.69
N TRP A 36 16.20 -5.41 23.07
CA TRP A 36 16.77 -4.10 22.79
C TRP A 36 16.95 -3.88 21.29
N ALA A 37 17.51 -4.84 20.56
CA ALA A 37 17.70 -4.74 19.11
C ALA A 37 16.36 -4.57 18.37
N ARG A 38 15.33 -5.34 18.75
CA ARG A 38 14.00 -5.26 18.11
C ARG A 38 13.29 -3.92 18.39
N ASN A 39 13.40 -3.38 19.61
CA ASN A 39 12.83 -2.08 19.96
C ASN A 39 13.60 -0.89 19.36
N VAL A 40 14.91 -1.02 19.16
CA VAL A 40 15.73 0.02 18.51
C VAL A 40 15.40 0.09 17.01
N VAL A 41 15.24 -1.06 16.35
CA VAL A 41 14.87 -1.13 14.91
C VAL A 41 13.46 -0.58 14.66
N THR A 42 12.46 -0.91 15.50
CA THR A 42 11.09 -0.38 15.33
C THR A 42 11.00 1.12 15.60
N LYS A 43 11.81 1.65 16.52
CA LYS A 43 11.89 3.09 16.80
C LYS A 43 12.55 3.86 15.65
N SER A 44 13.52 3.26 14.96
CA SER A 44 14.14 3.89 13.78
C SER A 44 13.23 3.91 12.56
N ASP A 45 12.43 2.85 12.34
CA ASP A 45 11.51 2.79 11.21
C ASP A 45 10.33 3.76 11.39
N SER A 46 9.74 3.81 12.59
CA SER A 46 8.66 4.75 12.91
C SER A 46 9.10 6.22 12.85
N ALA A 47 10.34 6.51 13.27
CA ALA A 47 10.91 7.86 13.12
C ALA A 47 11.10 8.26 11.65
N ARG A 48 11.57 7.33 10.80
CA ARG A 48 11.72 7.55 9.36
C ARG A 48 10.38 7.72 8.64
N GLU A 49 9.36 6.97 9.03
CA GLU A 49 8.01 7.13 8.51
C GLU A 49 7.40 8.48 8.90
N ALA A 50 7.59 8.92 10.14
CA ALA A 50 7.15 10.22 10.63
C ALA A 50 7.88 11.38 9.94
N GLU A 51 9.19 11.25 9.73
CA GLU A 51 10.01 12.25 9.02
C GLU A 51 9.63 12.34 7.53
N ARG A 52 9.34 11.20 6.88
CA ARG A 52 8.85 11.15 5.49
C ARG A 52 7.44 11.72 5.36
N ALA A 53 6.59 11.54 6.38
CA ALA A 53 5.27 12.16 6.45
C ALA A 53 5.38 13.68 6.67
N GLN A 54 6.30 14.13 7.54
CA GLN A 54 6.57 15.56 7.78
C GLN A 54 7.16 16.27 6.56
N ALA A 55 8.10 15.63 5.85
CA ALA A 55 8.65 16.14 4.60
C ALA A 55 7.57 16.24 3.48
N GLN A 56 6.55 15.37 3.51
CA GLN A 56 5.40 15.46 2.60
C GLN A 56 4.40 16.57 2.97
N THR A 57 4.30 16.94 4.25
CA THR A 57 3.47 18.08 4.70
C THR A 57 4.11 19.44 4.51
N ALA A 58 5.45 19.51 4.36
CA ALA A 58 6.17 20.77 4.11
C ALA A 58 6.10 21.25 2.65
N ALA A 59 5.55 20.46 1.73
CA ALA A 59 5.30 20.89 0.35
C ALA A 59 4.11 21.87 0.30
N SER A 60 4.20 22.89 -0.55
CA SER A 60 3.09 23.80 -0.82
C SER A 60 1.81 23.02 -1.15
N PRO A 61 0.62 23.51 -0.73
CA PRO A 61 -0.65 22.87 -1.05
C PRO A 61 -0.73 22.59 -2.55
N LEU A 62 -1.20 21.39 -2.91
CA LEU A 62 -1.40 21.06 -4.30
C LEU A 62 -2.42 22.02 -4.90
N GLU A 63 -2.23 22.46 -6.14
CA GLU A 63 -3.11 23.43 -6.80
C GLU A 63 -4.59 22.99 -6.80
N VAL A 64 -4.82 21.67 -6.93
CA VAL A 64 -6.14 21.05 -6.81
C VAL A 64 -6.88 21.41 -5.50
N GLU A 65 -6.14 21.66 -4.41
CA GLU A 65 -6.70 22.02 -3.11
C GLU A 65 -7.39 23.38 -3.11
N ASN A 66 -6.84 24.34 -3.86
CA ASN A 66 -7.44 25.66 -4.02
C ASN A 66 -8.64 25.59 -4.98
N LEU A 67 -8.52 24.80 -6.06
CA LEU A 67 -9.58 24.61 -7.04
C LEU A 67 -10.84 23.94 -6.45
N ALA A 68 -10.67 23.15 -5.40
CA ALA A 68 -11.76 22.46 -4.70
C ALA A 68 -12.76 23.39 -4.00
N GLU A 69 -12.51 24.70 -3.94
CA GLU A 69 -13.49 25.68 -3.45
C GLU A 69 -14.37 26.22 -4.60
N ILE A 70 -13.81 26.31 -5.80
CA ILE A 70 -14.43 27.00 -6.95
C ILE A 70 -15.13 26.00 -7.88
N ILE A 71 -14.54 24.82 -8.11
CA ILE A 71 -15.01 23.88 -9.13
C ILE A 71 -15.88 22.78 -8.51
N GLU A 72 -17.08 22.59 -9.07
CA GLU A 72 -18.06 21.58 -8.61
C GLU A 72 -17.76 20.16 -9.07
N GLY A 73 -17.27 19.97 -10.30
CA GLY A 73 -17.03 18.64 -10.85
C GLY A 73 -15.64 18.09 -10.49
N PHE A 74 -15.58 17.04 -9.65
CA PHE A 74 -14.35 16.29 -9.36
C PHE A 74 -14.54 14.82 -9.67
N LYS A 75 -13.48 14.18 -10.19
CA LYS A 75 -13.47 12.74 -10.45
C LYS A 75 -12.10 12.12 -10.21
N MET A 76 -12.10 10.81 -10.07
CA MET A 76 -10.90 9.99 -10.14
C MET A 76 -10.95 9.13 -11.41
N VAL A 77 -9.85 9.10 -12.15
CA VAL A 77 -9.69 8.18 -13.27
C VAL A 77 -8.64 7.13 -12.92
N LEU A 78 -8.95 5.88 -13.22
CA LEU A 78 -8.10 4.71 -13.01
C LEU A 78 -7.64 4.21 -14.38
N VAL A 79 -6.37 4.44 -14.70
CA VAL A 79 -5.75 4.05 -15.96
C VAL A 79 -5.10 2.68 -15.79
N VAL A 80 -5.68 1.68 -16.46
CA VAL A 80 -5.28 0.27 -16.33
C VAL A 80 -4.42 -0.15 -17.53
N ARG A 81 -3.31 -0.83 -17.25
CA ARG A 81 -2.53 -1.51 -18.28
C ARG A 81 -3.20 -2.78 -18.78
N ASN A 82 -3.68 -2.75 -20.01
CA ASN A 82 -4.37 -3.85 -20.68
C ASN A 82 -3.40 -4.84 -21.36
N ASP A 83 -2.16 -4.42 -21.63
CA ASP A 83 -1.09 -5.28 -22.13
C ASP A 83 -0.72 -6.39 -21.15
N LEU A 84 -0.90 -6.14 -19.85
CA LEU A 84 -0.67 -7.06 -18.75
C LEU A 84 -1.66 -8.24 -18.67
N LYS A 85 -2.73 -8.24 -19.49
CA LYS A 85 -3.77 -9.29 -19.54
C LYS A 85 -4.30 -9.73 -18.17
N MET A 86 -4.46 -8.76 -17.25
CA MET A 86 -4.99 -9.02 -15.93
C MET A 86 -6.43 -9.54 -16.00
N GLY A 87 -6.74 -10.60 -15.24
CA GLY A 87 -8.12 -11.04 -15.07
C GLY A 87 -8.97 -10.02 -14.28
N LYS A 88 -10.29 -10.05 -14.48
CA LYS A 88 -11.25 -9.08 -13.90
C LYS A 88 -11.07 -8.86 -12.38
N GLY A 89 -10.91 -9.94 -11.61
CA GLY A 89 -10.72 -9.86 -10.16
C GLY A 89 -9.41 -9.16 -9.78
N LYS A 90 -8.33 -9.41 -10.53
CA LYS A 90 -7.04 -8.73 -10.30
C LYS A 90 -7.13 -7.25 -10.65
N ILE A 91 -7.77 -6.90 -11.77
CA ILE A 91 -8.01 -5.50 -12.14
C ILE A 91 -8.76 -4.77 -11.01
N ALA A 92 -9.86 -5.35 -10.52
CA ALA A 92 -10.64 -4.75 -9.43
C ALA A 92 -9.79 -4.50 -8.16
N ALA A 93 -8.96 -5.47 -7.78
CA ALA A 93 -8.04 -5.33 -6.65
C ALA A 93 -7.00 -4.21 -6.89
N GLN A 94 -6.37 -4.16 -8.07
CA GLN A 94 -5.37 -3.14 -8.40
C GLN A 94 -5.98 -1.73 -8.47
N CYS A 95 -7.17 -1.59 -9.04
CA CYS A 95 -7.95 -0.35 -9.03
C CYS A 95 -8.27 0.12 -7.60
N SER A 96 -8.64 -0.82 -6.71
CA SER A 96 -8.89 -0.53 -5.30
C SER A 96 -7.62 -0.07 -4.58
N HIS A 97 -6.48 -0.73 -4.84
CA HIS A 97 -5.18 -0.32 -4.31
C HIS A 97 -4.76 1.07 -4.81
N ALA A 98 -4.92 1.36 -6.09
CA ALA A 98 -4.58 2.67 -6.67
C ALA A 98 -5.43 3.79 -6.07
N THR A 99 -6.74 3.55 -5.93
CA THR A 99 -7.68 4.48 -5.27
C THR A 99 -7.25 4.78 -3.84
N LEU A 100 -7.03 3.75 -3.03
CA LEU A 100 -6.64 3.92 -1.62
C LEU A 100 -5.27 4.58 -1.50
N GLY A 101 -4.35 4.24 -2.39
CA GLY A 101 -3.00 4.81 -2.44
C GLY A 101 -3.00 6.30 -2.77
N LEU A 102 -3.89 6.76 -3.65
CA LEU A 102 -4.08 8.18 -3.94
C LEU A 102 -4.83 8.89 -2.81
N PHE A 103 -5.88 8.27 -2.27
CA PHE A 103 -6.65 8.80 -1.15
C PHE A 103 -5.75 9.12 0.05
N LYS A 104 -4.94 8.16 0.49
CA LYS A 104 -4.01 8.35 1.63
C LYS A 104 -3.01 9.48 1.38
N LYS A 105 -2.50 9.63 0.15
CA LYS A 105 -1.58 10.73 -0.21
C LYS A 105 -2.26 12.09 -0.08
N LEU A 106 -3.54 12.17 -0.45
CA LEU A 106 -4.28 13.44 -0.46
C LEU A 106 -4.90 13.78 0.90
N GLN A 107 -5.09 12.81 1.79
CA GLN A 107 -5.71 13.00 3.10
C GLN A 107 -5.09 14.14 3.91
N HIS A 108 -3.78 14.33 3.80
CA HIS A 108 -3.05 15.41 4.47
C HIS A 108 -2.58 16.53 3.52
N ARG A 109 -2.50 16.27 2.21
CA ARG A 109 -1.92 17.20 1.23
C ARG A 109 -2.96 18.03 0.46
N ALA A 110 -4.14 17.48 0.26
CA ALA A 110 -5.26 18.13 -0.41
C ALA A 110 -6.62 17.65 0.14
N PRO A 111 -6.91 17.89 1.43
CA PRO A 111 -8.13 17.42 2.07
C PRO A 111 -9.43 18.05 1.55
N LYS A 112 -9.43 19.31 1.08
CA LYS A 112 -10.60 19.93 0.43
C LYS A 112 -10.89 19.25 -0.90
N SER A 113 -9.87 18.90 -1.68
CA SER A 113 -10.02 18.17 -2.94
C SER A 113 -10.69 16.81 -2.74
N LEU A 114 -10.25 16.07 -1.71
CA LEU A 114 -10.87 14.80 -1.37
C LEU A 114 -12.33 14.98 -0.95
N ARG A 115 -12.62 15.92 -0.05
CA ARG A 115 -14.00 16.19 0.38
C ARG A 115 -14.88 16.62 -0.79
N ARG A 116 -14.35 17.40 -1.73
CA ARG A 116 -15.07 17.79 -2.95
C ARG A 116 -15.39 16.56 -3.78
N TRP A 117 -14.41 15.71 -4.08
CA TRP A 117 -14.62 14.46 -4.80
C TRP A 117 -15.64 13.52 -4.12
N GLU A 118 -15.59 13.40 -2.79
CA GLU A 118 -16.58 12.64 -2.02
C GLU A 118 -18.00 13.21 -2.17
N ARG A 119 -18.15 14.55 -2.12
CA ARG A 119 -19.43 15.24 -2.36
C ARG A 119 -19.94 15.07 -3.79
N CYS A 120 -19.07 14.90 -4.77
CA CYS A 120 -19.43 14.57 -6.14
C CYS A 120 -19.88 13.11 -6.32
N GLY A 121 -20.08 12.35 -5.23
CA GLY A 121 -20.42 10.93 -5.31
C GLY A 121 -19.21 10.04 -5.60
N GLN A 122 -18.00 10.49 -5.27
CA GLN A 122 -16.76 9.72 -5.32
C GLN A 122 -16.54 9.01 -6.67
N VAL A 123 -16.82 9.71 -7.77
CA VAL A 123 -16.80 9.20 -9.15
C VAL A 123 -15.46 8.56 -9.49
N LYS A 124 -15.51 7.34 -10.01
CA LYS A 124 -14.35 6.57 -10.51
C LYS A 124 -14.65 6.11 -11.93
N VAL A 125 -13.83 6.53 -12.88
CA VAL A 125 -13.90 6.07 -14.28
C VAL A 125 -12.69 5.21 -14.57
N VAL A 126 -12.88 4.05 -15.20
CA VAL A 126 -11.80 3.11 -15.50
C VAL A 126 -11.54 3.11 -17.01
N VAL A 127 -10.31 3.45 -17.38
CA VAL A 127 -9.84 3.53 -18.78
C VAL A 127 -8.64 2.61 -18.96
N LYS A 128 -8.27 2.35 -20.22
CA LYS A 128 -7.14 1.46 -20.55
C LYS A 128 -6.09 2.10 -21.43
N ILE A 129 -4.86 1.60 -21.25
CA ILE A 129 -3.68 1.85 -22.07
C ILE A 129 -3.01 0.50 -22.40
N GLU A 130 -2.12 0.50 -23.39
CA GLU A 130 -1.51 -0.73 -23.92
C GLU A 130 0.00 -0.81 -23.63
N SER A 131 0.56 0.07 -22.80
CA SER A 131 1.97 -0.01 -22.41
C SER A 131 2.27 0.70 -21.08
N GLU A 132 3.43 0.38 -20.49
CA GLU A 132 3.96 1.14 -19.35
C GLU A 132 4.42 2.54 -19.72
N GLU A 133 4.97 2.71 -20.92
CA GLU A 133 5.45 4.00 -21.43
C GLU A 133 4.30 5.01 -21.51
N ASP A 134 3.15 4.60 -22.05
CA ASP A 134 1.95 5.44 -22.10
C ASP A 134 1.53 5.90 -20.69
N MET A 135 1.66 5.02 -19.68
CA MET A 135 1.35 5.37 -18.28
C MET A 135 2.28 6.48 -17.78
N LEU A 136 3.58 6.38 -18.08
CA LEU A 136 4.58 7.35 -17.63
C LEU A 136 4.41 8.69 -18.35
N VAL A 137 4.06 8.67 -19.64
CA VAL A 137 3.69 9.89 -20.40
C VAL A 137 2.48 10.58 -19.76
N LEU A 138 1.42 9.83 -19.46
CA LEU A 138 0.23 10.37 -18.80
C LEU A 138 0.56 10.91 -17.39
N GLN A 139 1.43 10.24 -16.64
CA GLN A 139 1.90 10.73 -15.35
C GLN A 139 2.67 12.04 -15.49
N GLY A 140 3.55 12.15 -16.49
CA GLY A 140 4.29 13.37 -16.80
C GLY A 140 3.36 14.55 -17.09
N ARG A 141 2.33 14.32 -17.92
CA ARG A 141 1.31 15.32 -18.24
C ARG A 141 0.46 15.71 -17.03
N ALA A 142 0.04 14.75 -16.22
CA ALA A 142 -0.67 15.04 -14.97
C ALA A 142 0.19 15.90 -14.03
N LYS A 143 1.50 15.60 -13.93
CA LYS A 143 2.43 16.36 -13.12
C LYS A 143 2.63 17.79 -13.62
N SER A 144 2.68 18.02 -14.94
CA SER A 144 2.76 19.38 -15.50
C SER A 144 1.50 20.22 -15.25
N LEU A 145 0.35 19.56 -15.03
CA LEU A 145 -0.91 20.20 -14.64
C LEU A 145 -1.15 20.21 -13.12
N ASN A 146 -0.12 19.88 -12.32
CA ASN A 146 -0.18 19.77 -10.86
C ASN A 146 -1.29 18.84 -10.33
N LEU A 147 -1.69 17.84 -11.14
CA LEU A 147 -2.68 16.84 -10.76
C LEU A 147 -2.03 15.70 -9.95
N PRO A 148 -2.60 15.32 -8.79
CA PRO A 148 -2.07 14.25 -7.96
C PRO A 148 -2.28 12.89 -8.61
N THR A 149 -1.23 12.07 -8.60
CA THR A 149 -1.28 10.69 -9.11
C THR A 149 -0.72 9.65 -8.13
N HIS A 150 -1.15 8.40 -8.31
CA HIS A 150 -0.61 7.23 -7.63
C HIS A 150 -0.52 6.05 -8.60
N ILE A 151 0.64 5.40 -8.69
CA ILE A 151 0.82 4.17 -9.46
C ILE A 151 0.93 3.00 -8.49
N THR A 152 0.08 2.00 -8.68
CA THR A 152 0.18 0.72 -7.99
C THR A 152 1.18 -0.18 -8.71
N ILE A 153 1.99 -0.88 -7.91
CA ILE A 153 2.99 -1.83 -8.37
C ILE A 153 2.59 -3.21 -7.84
N ASP A 154 2.54 -4.20 -8.72
CA ASP A 154 2.27 -5.58 -8.30
C ASP A 154 3.51 -6.16 -7.60
N ALA A 155 3.33 -6.64 -6.38
CA ALA A 155 4.39 -7.21 -5.55
C ALA A 155 4.84 -8.62 -6.01
N GLY A 156 4.42 -9.07 -7.20
CA GLY A 156 4.86 -10.34 -7.80
C GLY A 156 4.18 -11.59 -7.20
N ARG A 157 2.99 -11.46 -6.59
CA ARG A 157 2.22 -12.62 -6.10
C ARG A 157 1.35 -13.28 -7.17
N THR A 158 1.59 -12.96 -8.45
CA THR A 158 0.76 -13.39 -9.59
C THR A 158 1.62 -13.64 -10.83
N GLN A 159 0.98 -14.06 -11.92
CA GLN A 159 1.58 -14.43 -13.22
C GLN A 159 2.19 -13.26 -14.03
N ILE A 160 2.31 -12.07 -13.45
CA ILE A 160 2.93 -10.90 -14.10
C ILE A 160 4.37 -10.75 -13.60
N ALA A 161 5.27 -10.25 -14.45
CA ALA A 161 6.63 -9.93 -14.05
C ALA A 161 6.63 -9.08 -12.74
N PRO A 162 7.42 -9.48 -11.73
CA PRO A 162 7.45 -8.79 -10.45
C PRO A 162 7.81 -7.31 -10.63
N ASN A 163 7.22 -6.44 -9.80
CA ASN A 163 7.39 -4.99 -9.84
C ASN A 163 6.80 -4.27 -11.06
N SER A 164 5.89 -4.91 -11.80
CA SER A 164 5.16 -4.24 -12.88
C SER A 164 4.22 -3.16 -12.33
N ARG A 165 4.27 -1.96 -12.93
CA ARG A 165 3.27 -0.90 -12.71
C ARG A 165 1.95 -1.36 -13.35
N THR A 166 0.85 -1.37 -12.60
CA THR A 166 -0.42 -1.97 -13.04
C THR A 166 -1.50 -0.94 -13.34
N VAL A 167 -1.77 -0.06 -12.38
CA VAL A 167 -2.84 0.93 -12.43
C VAL A 167 -2.34 2.27 -11.93
N MET A 168 -2.63 3.34 -12.67
CA MET A 168 -2.43 4.71 -12.23
C MET A 168 -3.77 5.34 -11.85
N ALA A 169 -3.89 5.90 -10.66
CA ALA A 169 -4.98 6.78 -10.27
C ALA A 169 -4.58 8.25 -10.47
N ILE A 170 -5.51 9.07 -10.95
CA ILE A 170 -5.44 10.52 -11.03
C ILE A 170 -6.74 11.12 -10.49
N LEU A 171 -6.68 12.19 -9.71
CA LEU A 171 -7.84 12.87 -9.13
C LEU A 171 -7.75 14.38 -9.31
N GLY A 172 -8.86 15.03 -9.64
CA GLY A 172 -8.93 16.49 -9.73
C GLY A 172 -10.24 16.97 -10.32
N PRO A 173 -10.30 18.28 -10.68
CA PRO A 173 -11.35 18.84 -11.50
C PRO A 173 -11.59 18.00 -12.76
N ALA A 174 -12.85 17.74 -13.10
CA ALA A 174 -13.22 16.82 -14.16
C ALA A 174 -12.54 17.16 -15.50
N ASP A 175 -12.59 18.43 -15.91
CA ASP A 175 -12.03 18.91 -17.18
C ASP A 175 -10.50 18.77 -17.24
N MET A 176 -9.79 19.12 -16.17
CA MET A 176 -8.33 18.95 -16.09
C MET A 176 -7.91 17.48 -16.12
N VAL A 177 -8.71 16.60 -15.51
CA VAL A 177 -8.47 15.16 -15.59
C VAL A 177 -8.74 14.64 -17.01
N ASP A 178 -9.73 15.19 -17.71
CA ASP A 178 -10.01 14.88 -19.12
C ASP A 178 -8.93 15.40 -20.07
N ASP A 179 -8.29 16.52 -19.77
CA ASP A 179 -7.11 16.95 -20.54
C ASP A 179 -6.08 15.82 -20.57
N VAL A 180 -5.85 15.13 -19.44
CA VAL A 180 -4.91 14.01 -19.38
C VAL A 180 -5.47 12.73 -20.00
N THR A 181 -6.74 12.39 -19.72
CA THR A 181 -7.25 11.01 -19.90
C THR A 181 -8.45 10.89 -20.86
N GLY A 182 -9.01 11.99 -21.34
CA GLY A 182 -10.27 12.02 -22.10
C GLY A 182 -10.21 11.34 -23.46
N GLY A 183 -9.02 11.20 -24.05
CA GLY A 183 -8.83 10.44 -25.30
C GLY A 183 -8.70 8.93 -25.11
N LEU A 184 -8.66 8.44 -23.87
CA LEU A 184 -8.47 7.01 -23.58
C LEU A 184 -9.79 6.25 -23.68
N LYS A 185 -9.72 4.98 -24.10
CA LYS A 185 -10.87 4.10 -24.16
C LYS A 185 -11.24 3.61 -22.75
N LEU A 186 -12.54 3.45 -22.50
CA LEU A 186 -13.01 2.72 -21.32
C LEU A 186 -12.47 1.29 -21.33
N LEU A 187 -12.15 0.78 -20.14
CA LEU A 187 -11.57 -0.56 -19.97
C LEU A 187 -12.54 -1.65 -20.45
#